data_AF-A0A059J3X5-F1
#
_entry.id   AF-A0A059J3X5-F1
#
_cell.length_a   1.000
_cell.length_b   1.000
_cell.length_c   1.000
_cell.angle_alpha   90.00
_cell.angle_beta   90.00
_cell.angle_gamma   90.00
#
_symmetry.space_group_name_H-M   'P 1'
#
loop_
_entity.id
_entity.type
_entity.pdbx_description
1 polymer ?
#
loop_
_entity_poly.entity_id
_entity_poly.type
_entity_poly.pdbx_seq_one_letter_code
_entity_poly.pdbx_strand_id
1 'polypeptide(L)'
;MLRPVPNIEDYGITAEHGFLPEKPPATELPAYYAPWETTVGNLQPLILAGRLRNTIENMPVLSLEYLESTPEWRRAYSILGFLLHGYIWGGDQPADVSITSVASGCVFAL
;
A
#
# COMPACT_ATOMS: atom_id res chain seq x y z
N MET A 1 37.80 20.96 -13.76
CA MET A 1 37.02 19.97 -14.56
C MET A 1 35.57 20.07 -14.13
N LEU A 2 34.64 20.26 -15.07
CA LEU A 2 33.21 20.25 -14.77
C LEU A 2 32.76 18.78 -14.65
N ARG A 3 31.93 18.47 -13.65
CA ARG A 3 31.35 17.13 -13.51
C ARG A 3 30.36 16.89 -14.65
N PRO A 4 30.27 15.65 -15.18
CA PRO A 4 29.24 15.31 -16.15
C PRO A 4 27.83 15.47 -15.53
N VAL A 5 26.87 15.89 -16.34
CA VAL A 5 25.45 15.95 -15.94
C VAL A 5 24.94 14.51 -15.74
N PRO A 6 24.28 14.19 -14.63
CA PRO A 6 23.75 12.85 -14.39
C PRO A 6 22.69 12.43 -15.42
N ASN A 7 22.61 11.13 -15.74
CA ASN A 7 21.50 10.58 -16.51
C ASN A 7 20.27 10.45 -15.58
N ILE A 8 19.12 10.95 -16.02
CA ILE A 8 17.88 10.94 -15.24
C ILE A 8 17.31 9.51 -15.05
N GLU A 9 17.58 8.61 -16.00
CA GLU A 9 17.10 7.23 -15.97
C GLU A 9 17.69 6.44 -14.78
N ASP A 10 18.91 6.78 -14.37
CA ASP A 10 19.58 6.20 -13.19
C ASP A 10 18.83 6.49 -11.88
N TYR A 11 17.91 7.46 -11.89
CA TYR A 11 17.08 7.86 -10.74
C TYR A 11 15.61 7.44 -10.90
N GLY A 12 15.31 6.59 -11.90
CA GLY A 12 13.95 6.15 -12.19
C GLY A 12 13.04 7.26 -12.76
N ILE A 13 13.64 8.27 -13.39
CA ILE A 13 12.94 9.40 -14.00
C ILE A 13 12.99 9.22 -15.52
N THR A 14 11.84 9.41 -16.18
CA THR A 14 11.72 9.34 -17.64
C THR A 14 11.51 10.74 -18.22
N ALA A 15 11.89 10.94 -19.49
CA ALA A 15 11.72 12.23 -20.14
C ALA A 15 10.23 12.58 -20.35
N GLU A 16 9.40 11.56 -20.58
CA GLU A 16 8.00 11.68 -20.93
C GLU A 16 7.09 11.78 -19.70
N HIS A 17 7.36 10.99 -18.66
CA HIS A 17 6.48 10.86 -17.49
C HIS A 17 7.11 11.43 -16.21
N GLY A 18 8.36 11.87 -16.25
CA GLY A 18 9.08 12.35 -15.07
C GLY A 18 9.16 11.27 -14.00
N PHE A 19 8.64 11.56 -12.81
CA PHE A 19 8.59 10.61 -11.68
C PHE A 19 7.44 9.59 -11.77
N LEU A 20 6.54 9.75 -12.74
CA LEU A 20 5.45 8.79 -12.92
C LEU A 20 5.96 7.54 -13.64
N PRO A 21 5.44 6.35 -13.30
CA PRO A 21 5.77 5.14 -14.01
C PRO A 21 5.33 5.21 -15.49
N GLU A 22 6.12 4.65 -16.41
CA GLU A 22 5.74 4.56 -17.83
C GLU A 22 4.52 3.67 -18.06
N LYS A 23 4.41 2.60 -17.27
CA LYS A 23 3.26 1.69 -17.32
C LYS A 23 2.22 2.13 -16.29
N PRO A 24 0.92 2.05 -16.62
CA PRO A 24 -0.13 2.28 -15.65
C PRO A 24 0.06 1.44 -14.38
N PRO A 25 -0.30 1.96 -13.19
CA PRO A 25 -0.26 1.19 -11.95
C PRO A 25 -1.09 -0.10 -12.06
N ALA A 26 -0.66 -1.15 -11.35
CA ALA A 26 -1.46 -2.37 -11.26
C ALA A 26 -2.85 -2.06 -10.67
N THR A 27 -3.89 -2.62 -11.29
CA THR A 27 -5.29 -2.41 -10.90
C THR A 27 -5.85 -3.49 -9.98
N GLU A 28 -5.13 -4.60 -9.82
CA GLU A 28 -5.45 -5.71 -8.93
C GLU A 28 -4.17 -6.46 -8.54
N LEU A 29 -4.17 -7.06 -7.34
CA LEU A 29 -3.17 -8.01 -6.86
C LEU A 29 -3.62 -9.46 -7.15
N PRO A 30 -2.70 -10.44 -7.10
CA PRO A 30 -3.04 -11.85 -7.14
C PRO A 30 -4.14 -12.22 -6.12
N ALA A 31 -4.95 -13.22 -6.44
CA ALA A 31 -6.11 -13.62 -5.65
C ALA A 31 -5.80 -13.94 -4.16
N TYR A 32 -4.56 -14.33 -3.85
CA TYR A 32 -4.08 -14.50 -2.47
C TYR A 32 -4.26 -13.22 -1.62
N TYR A 33 -4.13 -12.04 -2.24
CA TYR A 33 -4.28 -10.73 -1.60
C TYR A 33 -5.71 -10.16 -1.65
N ALA A 34 -6.70 -10.97 -2.03
CA ALA A 34 -8.10 -10.56 -2.05
C ALA A 34 -8.61 -9.93 -0.74
N PRO A 35 -8.15 -10.32 0.48
CA PRO A 35 -8.54 -9.64 1.72
C PRO A 35 -8.16 -8.15 1.74
N TRP A 36 -6.97 -7.80 1.23
CA TRP A 36 -6.52 -6.41 1.10
C TRP A 36 -7.37 -5.64 0.09
N GLU A 37 -7.54 -6.22 -1.10
CA GLU A 37 -8.33 -5.66 -2.21
C GLU A 37 -9.78 -5.37 -1.81
N THR A 38 -10.42 -6.36 -1.17
CA THR A 38 -11.82 -6.24 -0.76
C THR A 38 -11.98 -5.17 0.32
N THR A 39 -11.03 -5.09 1.26
CA THR A 39 -11.12 -4.14 2.38
C THR A 39 -10.91 -2.71 1.90
N VAL A 40 -9.91 -2.46 1.04
CA VAL A 40 -9.68 -1.11 0.49
C VAL A 40 -10.76 -0.70 -0.48
N GLY A 41 -11.29 -1.63 -1.29
CA GLY A 41 -12.44 -1.37 -2.16
C GLY A 41 -13.71 -1.00 -1.39
N ASN A 42 -13.82 -1.44 -0.13
CA ASN A 42 -14.92 -1.11 0.78
C ASN A 42 -14.51 -0.12 1.89
N LEU A 43 -13.41 0.62 1.72
CA LEU A 43 -12.85 1.46 2.77
C LEU A 43 -13.86 2.48 3.32
N GLN A 44 -14.49 3.27 2.44
CA GLN A 44 -15.47 4.28 2.82
C GLN A 44 -16.67 3.70 3.60
N PRO A 45 -17.40 2.69 3.09
CA PRO A 45 -18.53 2.13 3.85
C PRO A 45 -18.10 1.47 5.17
N LEU A 46 -16.90 0.89 5.24
CA LEU A 46 -16.38 0.32 6.48
C LEU A 46 -16.06 1.39 7.53
N ILE A 47 -15.54 2.55 7.12
CA ILE A 47 -15.31 3.70 8.00
C ILE A 47 -16.65 4.24 8.52
N LEU A 48 -17.59 4.52 7.63
CA LEU A 48 -18.91 5.08 8.00
C LEU A 48 -19.69 4.16 8.94
N ALA A 49 -19.54 2.84 8.79
CA ALA A 49 -20.17 1.87 9.67
C ALA A 49 -19.41 1.64 10.99
N GLY A 50 -18.25 2.26 11.20
CA GLY A 50 -17.39 2.00 12.36
C GLY A 50 -16.81 0.58 12.40
N ARG A 51 -16.75 -0.11 11.25
CA ARG A 51 -16.37 -1.53 11.14
C ARG A 51 -14.94 -1.78 10.70
N LEU A 52 -14.25 -0.77 10.15
CA LEU A 52 -12.94 -0.92 9.54
C LEU A 52 -11.90 -1.58 10.47
N ARG A 53 -11.79 -1.11 11.72
CA ARG A 53 -10.80 -1.66 12.68
C ARG A 53 -11.01 -3.14 12.93
N ASN A 54 -12.24 -3.52 13.25
CA ASN A 54 -12.61 -4.92 13.45
C ASN A 54 -12.37 -5.76 12.17
N THR A 55 -12.62 -5.22 10.98
CA THR A 55 -12.31 -5.91 9.72
C THR A 55 -10.80 -6.15 9.56
N ILE A 56 -9.96 -5.17 9.89
CA ILE A 56 -8.49 -5.28 9.79
C ILE A 56 -7.91 -6.21 10.87
N GLU A 57 -8.43 -6.16 12.10
CA GLU A 57 -7.97 -7.01 13.22
C GLU A 57 -8.29 -8.49 13.00
N ASN A 58 -9.40 -8.80 12.33
CA ASN A 58 -9.79 -10.16 11.98
C ASN A 58 -9.21 -10.65 10.64
N MET A 59 -8.43 -9.82 9.95
CA MET A 59 -7.84 -10.17 8.67
C MET A 59 -6.66 -11.14 8.87
N PRO A 60 -6.54 -12.21 8.05
CA PRO A 60 -5.36 -13.07 8.11
C PRO A 60 -4.10 -12.27 7.79
N VAL A 61 -3.00 -12.57 8.49
CA VAL A 61 -1.69 -12.06 8.13
C VAL A 61 -1.25 -12.74 6.83
N LEU A 62 -1.04 -11.95 5.78
CA LEU A 62 -0.67 -12.43 4.45
C LEU A 62 0.84 -12.30 4.23
N SER A 63 1.44 -13.30 3.59
CA SER A 63 2.86 -13.30 3.19
C SER A 63 3.09 -12.37 1.99
N LEU A 64 4.27 -11.77 1.91
CA LEU A 64 4.69 -10.95 0.76
C LEU A 64 5.36 -11.77 -0.36
N GLU A 65 5.57 -13.07 -0.15
CA GLU A 65 6.29 -13.96 -1.09
C GLU A 65 5.61 -14.09 -2.47
N TYR A 66 4.33 -13.72 -2.59
CA TYR A 66 3.57 -13.78 -3.85
C TYR A 66 3.47 -12.44 -4.58
N LEU A 67 4.23 -11.42 -4.15
CA LEU A 67 4.41 -10.17 -4.90
C LEU A 67 5.68 -10.27 -5.75
N GLU A 68 5.52 -10.46 -7.05
CA GLU A 68 6.61 -10.80 -7.97
C GLU A 68 7.12 -9.59 -8.76
N SER A 69 6.32 -8.53 -8.88
CA SER A 69 6.63 -7.40 -9.76
C SER A 69 6.59 -6.05 -9.06
N THR A 70 7.40 -5.08 -9.51
CA THR A 70 7.39 -3.71 -8.97
C THR A 70 5.99 -3.06 -8.99
N PRO A 71 5.15 -3.22 -10.03
CA PRO A 71 3.77 -2.75 -10.00
C PRO A 71 2.92 -3.37 -8.88
N GLU A 72 3.05 -4.68 -8.61
CA GLU A 72 2.36 -5.35 -7.51
C GLU A 72 2.82 -4.80 -6.15
N TRP A 73 4.13 -4.66 -5.95
CA TRP A 73 4.69 -4.05 -4.74
C TRP A 73 4.16 -2.63 -4.50
N ARG A 74 4.14 -1.79 -5.53
CA ARG A 74 3.60 -0.42 -5.45
C ARG A 74 2.11 -0.40 -5.13
N ARG A 75 1.35 -1.34 -5.69
CA ARG A 75 -0.08 -1.48 -5.40
C ARG A 75 -0.29 -1.93 -3.95
N ALA A 76 0.39 -2.99 -3.51
CA ALA A 76 0.30 -3.49 -2.14
C ALA A 76 0.65 -2.38 -1.13
N TYR A 77 1.74 -1.63 -1.36
CA TYR A 77 2.10 -0.48 -0.55
C TYR A 77 0.98 0.57 -0.47
N SER A 78 0.39 0.92 -1.62
CA SER A 78 -0.70 1.91 -1.68
C SER A 78 -1.92 1.44 -0.88
N ILE A 79 -2.33 0.18 -1.08
CA ILE A 79 -3.47 -0.42 -0.37
C ILE A 79 -3.23 -0.41 1.14
N LEU A 80 -2.09 -0.95 1.58
CA LEU A 80 -1.75 -1.04 3.00
C LEU A 80 -1.62 0.34 3.64
N GLY A 81 -1.10 1.33 2.92
CA GLY A 81 -1.07 2.73 3.36
C GLY A 81 -2.48 3.28 3.63
N PHE A 82 -3.41 3.11 2.69
CA PHE A 82 -4.81 3.53 2.89
C PHE A 82 -5.47 2.80 4.06
N LEU A 83 -5.26 1.49 4.20
CA LEU A 83 -5.80 0.71 5.32
C LEU A 83 -5.22 1.17 6.66
N LEU A 84 -3.92 1.45 6.74
CA LEU A 84 -3.25 1.97 7.93
C LEU A 84 -3.83 3.33 8.33
N HIS A 85 -3.95 4.26 7.38
CA HIS A 85 -4.55 5.57 7.64
C HIS A 85 -5.99 5.46 8.09
N GLY A 86 -6.79 4.63 7.42
CA GLY A 86 -8.17 4.37 7.82
C GLY A 86 -8.28 3.74 9.21
N TYR A 87 -7.39 2.80 9.55
CA TYR A 87 -7.37 2.18 10.88
C TYR A 87 -7.09 3.20 11.98
N ILE A 88 -6.01 3.98 11.82
CA ILE A 88 -5.59 4.95 12.83
C ILE A 88 -6.65 6.04 12.97
N TRP A 89 -7.04 6.68 11.86
CA TRP A 89 -7.81 7.93 11.89
C TRP A 89 -9.31 7.78 11.61
N GLY A 90 -9.77 6.60 11.18
CA GLY A 90 -11.16 6.40 10.72
C GLY A 90 -12.18 6.12 11.82
N GLY A 91 -11.82 6.21 13.10
CA GLY A 91 -12.75 6.11 14.23
C GLY A 91 -12.89 7.44 14.98
N ASP A 92 -13.81 7.51 15.94
CA ASP A 92 -14.08 8.73 16.73
C ASP A 92 -12.82 9.28 17.45
N GLN A 93 -11.93 8.38 17.85
CA GLN A 93 -10.61 8.70 18.38
C GLN A 93 -9.53 7.91 17.64
N PRO A 94 -8.31 8.45 17.52
CA PRO A 94 -7.19 7.72 16.94
C PRO A 94 -6.95 6.38 17.64
N ALA A 95 -6.64 5.34 16.88
CA ALA A 95 -6.28 4.04 17.46
C ALA A 95 -4.89 4.12 18.13
N ASP A 96 -4.75 3.54 19.32
CA ASP A 96 -3.46 3.41 20.00
C ASP A 96 -2.63 2.28 19.33
N VAL A 97 -1.34 2.50 19.16
CA VAL A 97 -0.55 1.78 18.15
C VAL A 97 -0.06 0.44 18.69
N SER A 98 -0.84 -0.62 18.45
CA SER A 98 -0.42 -2.02 18.65
C SER A 98 -0.97 -2.89 17.53
N ILE A 99 -0.56 -2.63 16.28
CA ILE A 99 -1.05 -3.40 15.13
C ILE A 99 0.01 -4.41 14.68
N THR A 100 -0.05 -5.63 15.18
CA THR A 100 0.82 -6.72 14.74
C THR A 100 0.48 -7.22 13.32
N SER A 101 -0.76 -7.00 12.83
CA SER A 101 -1.23 -7.52 11.52
C SER A 101 -0.88 -6.63 10.31
N VAL A 102 -0.94 -5.30 10.44
CA VAL A 102 -0.54 -4.32 9.41
C VAL A 102 0.95 -3.99 9.50
N ALA A 103 1.54 -3.93 10.71
CA ALA A 103 2.95 -3.55 10.87
C ALA A 103 3.94 -4.61 10.39
N SER A 104 3.59 -5.91 10.47
CA SER A 104 4.48 -6.98 9.99
C SER A 104 4.76 -6.88 8.49
N GLY A 105 3.87 -6.27 7.69
CA GLY A 105 4.07 -6.03 6.26
C GLY A 105 4.63 -4.65 5.92
N CYS A 106 4.18 -3.59 6.61
CA CYS A 106 4.58 -2.21 6.29
C CYS A 106 5.98 -1.82 6.79
N VAL A 107 6.47 -2.39 7.90
CA VAL A 107 7.71 -1.92 8.53
C VAL A 107 8.97 -2.45 7.83
N PHE A 108 8.90 -3.53 7.07
CA PHE A 108 10.05 -4.09 6.34
C PHE A 108 10.17 -3.63 4.88
N ALA A 109 9.27 -2.78 4.39
CA ALA A 109 9.27 -2.26 3.02
C ALA A 109 9.82 -0.82 2.89
N LEU A 110 10.41 -0.27 3.96
CA LEU A 110 11.20 0.97 3.97
C LEU A 110 12.66 0.65 4.35
#